data_AF-A0A540N4M2-F1
#
_entry.id   AF-A0A540N4M2-F1
#
_cell.length_a   1.000
_cell.length_b   1.000
_cell.length_c   1.000
_cell.angle_alpha   90.00
_cell.angle_beta   90.00
_cell.angle_gamma   90.00
#
_symmetry.space_group_name_H-M   'P 1'
#
loop_
_entity.id
_entity.type
_entity.pdbx_description
1 polymer ?
#
loop_
_entity_poly.entity_id
_entity_poly.type
_entity_poly.pdbx_seq_one_letter_code
_entity_poly.pdbx_strand_id
1 'polypeptide(L)'
;MAVICAVGCSSAVSVYVHFSQMPRSYFSMTALALKFTIPYLKDCRCREEDKDAYLYYILSVHGQGRTIVFCTSVAALRHISSLLCILGINVWTLHAQMQQRARLKAIDRFRGFEHGLLVATDVAARGLDIPGVRTVIHYQLPHSAEVYVHRSGRTARASADGCSIALIAPNETSKFASLCKSFSKESFQRFPMDSSYMPEVMKRLSLARQIDKIMRKDSQEKSKKNWFERNAELIELVVDHDDSEEERVKSHKQKKASSASLKKLQQELKMLLSRPLQPKSFSHRYLTGAGVSPFLLHQFEELAKQKFGDGSDAGDKKRSKLVVIGQDCVEPLQALRSAGHEVHIDGKEVAQKRRNMVTLRRKRKEEKTRLRDQRRKRKKQMKGGD
;
A
#
# COMPACT_ATOMS: atom_id res chain seq x y z
N MET A 1 10.90 45.87 -8.00
CA MET A 1 9.56 45.88 -8.63
C MET A 1 9.26 44.46 -9.10
N ALA A 2 8.21 43.83 -8.60
CA ALA A 2 7.78 42.51 -9.05
C ALA A 2 6.70 42.69 -10.13
N VAL A 3 6.93 42.13 -11.31
CA VAL A 3 5.95 42.13 -12.41
C VAL A 3 4.89 41.07 -12.08
N ILE A 4 3.74 41.52 -11.58
CA ILE A 4 2.53 40.72 -11.52
C ILE A 4 1.95 40.70 -12.94
N CYS A 5 2.21 39.62 -13.69
CA CYS A 5 1.55 39.43 -14.97
C CYS A 5 0.16 38.84 -14.71
N ALA A 6 -0.81 39.71 -14.46
CA ALA A 6 -2.22 39.35 -14.45
C ALA A 6 -2.71 39.36 -15.91
N VAL A 7 -2.72 38.21 -16.57
CA VAL A 7 -3.46 38.06 -17.83
C VAL A 7 -4.90 37.74 -17.45
N GLY A 8 -5.77 38.74 -17.59
CA GLY A 8 -7.19 38.64 -17.30
C GLY A 8 -7.94 37.88 -18.38
N CYS A 9 -8.62 36.79 -17.99
CA CYS A 9 -9.83 36.33 -18.66
C CYS A 9 -10.73 35.71 -17.59
N SER A 10 -12.01 36.10 -17.61
CA SER A 10 -13.02 35.76 -16.60
C SER A 10 -13.05 34.26 -16.26
N SER A 11 -13.26 33.98 -14.97
CA SER A 11 -13.35 32.66 -14.30
C SER A 11 -12.04 31.86 -14.16
N ALA A 12 -11.62 31.67 -12.90
CA ALA A 12 -10.43 30.97 -12.39
C ALA A 12 -9.13 31.81 -12.32
N VAL A 13 -8.88 32.40 -11.15
CA VAL A 13 -7.58 32.98 -10.78
C VAL A 13 -6.59 31.85 -10.53
N SER A 14 -5.70 31.58 -11.48
CA SER A 14 -4.60 30.62 -11.34
C SER A 14 -3.37 31.33 -10.78
N VAL A 15 -3.04 31.09 -9.51
CA VAL A 15 -1.85 31.67 -8.86
C VAL A 15 -0.69 30.68 -8.99
N TYR A 16 0.23 30.94 -9.91
CA TYR A 16 1.51 30.23 -10.00
C TYR A 16 2.49 30.79 -8.97
N VAL A 17 2.92 29.96 -8.01
CA VAL A 17 4.05 30.30 -7.12
C VAL A 17 5.25 29.42 -7.45
N HIS A 18 6.20 29.98 -8.21
CA HIS A 18 7.51 29.39 -8.44
C HIS A 18 8.37 29.53 -7.17
N PHE A 19 8.55 28.43 -6.43
CA PHE A 19 9.19 28.42 -5.10
C PHE A 19 10.72 28.45 -5.10
N SER A 20 11.38 28.58 -6.25
CA SER A 20 12.81 28.27 -6.34
C SER A 20 13.76 29.44 -6.09
N GLN A 21 13.30 30.69 -6.03
CA GLN A 21 14.13 31.86 -5.73
C GLN A 21 13.30 32.99 -5.10
N MET A 22 13.12 33.02 -3.77
CA MET A 22 12.66 34.25 -3.07
C MET A 22 13.22 34.38 -1.64
N PRO A 23 13.45 35.63 -1.18
CA PRO A 23 14.15 35.93 0.08
C PRO A 23 13.33 35.63 1.34
N ARG A 24 14.04 35.40 2.45
CA ARG A 24 13.58 34.87 3.76
C ARG A 24 12.58 35.74 4.55
N SER A 25 12.00 36.80 4.00
CA SER A 25 11.21 37.79 4.75
C SER A 25 9.68 37.60 4.75
N TYR A 26 9.13 36.51 4.21
CA TYR A 26 7.68 36.27 4.18
C TYR A 26 7.21 35.27 5.24
N PHE A 27 7.01 35.77 6.46
CA PHE A 27 6.48 35.02 7.61
C PHE A 27 4.96 34.73 7.52
N SER A 28 4.31 34.98 6.37
CA SER A 28 2.86 34.81 6.15
C SER A 28 2.50 33.71 5.12
N MET A 29 3.45 32.81 4.79
CA MET A 29 3.23 31.72 3.83
C MET A 29 2.60 30.45 4.43
N THR A 30 2.53 30.32 5.75
CA THR A 30 1.96 29.15 6.42
C THR A 30 0.45 29.06 6.18
N ALA A 31 -0.30 30.16 6.32
CA ALA A 31 -1.77 30.14 6.30
C ALA A 31 -2.38 29.66 4.97
N LEU A 32 -1.80 30.01 3.83
CA LEU A 32 -2.30 29.59 2.52
C LEU A 32 -1.97 28.12 2.21
N ALA A 33 -0.73 27.69 2.49
CA ALA A 33 -0.32 26.30 2.32
C ALA A 33 -1.11 25.34 3.24
N LEU A 34 -1.47 25.82 4.44
CA LEU A 34 -2.37 25.14 5.36
C LEU A 34 -3.76 24.96 4.73
N LYS A 35 -4.39 26.02 4.18
CA LYS A 35 -5.73 25.91 3.55
C LYS A 35 -5.80 24.90 2.40
N PHE A 36 -4.75 24.76 1.57
CA PHE A 36 -4.76 23.86 0.42
C PHE A 36 -4.29 22.42 0.70
N THR A 37 -3.49 22.18 1.74
CA THR A 37 -2.87 20.85 2.01
C THR A 37 -3.63 20.03 3.06
N ILE A 38 -4.39 20.68 3.94
CA ILE A 38 -5.10 20.06 5.08
C ILE A 38 -6.35 19.21 4.70
N PRO A 39 -7.08 19.40 3.58
CA PRO A 39 -8.27 18.56 3.30
C PRO A 39 -7.95 17.09 2.94
N TYR A 40 -6.67 16.77 2.69
CA TYR A 40 -6.24 15.43 2.25
C TYR A 40 -5.65 14.55 3.36
N LEU A 41 -5.55 15.04 4.60
CA LEU A 41 -5.06 14.22 5.71
C LEU A 41 -6.12 13.22 6.17
N LYS A 42 -5.75 11.95 6.21
CA LYS A 42 -6.56 10.87 6.78
C LYS A 42 -5.85 10.24 7.98
N ASP A 43 -6.59 10.04 9.07
CA ASP A 43 -6.06 9.38 10.27
C ASP A 43 -6.29 7.86 10.20
N CYS A 44 -5.26 7.11 10.58
CA CYS A 44 -5.25 5.66 10.57
C CYS A 44 -4.72 5.17 11.92
N ARG A 45 -5.65 4.91 12.85
CA ARG A 45 -5.32 4.52 14.23
C ARG A 45 -4.97 3.04 14.29
N CYS A 46 -3.79 2.73 14.82
CA CYS A 46 -3.25 1.38 14.91
C CYS A 46 -2.35 1.26 16.14
N ARG A 47 -2.02 0.06 16.60
CA ARG A 47 -0.98 -0.10 17.63
C ARG A 47 0.41 0.10 17.00
N GLU A 48 1.40 0.44 17.80
CA GLU A 48 2.79 0.62 17.31
C GLU A 48 3.30 -0.65 16.61
N GLU A 49 3.03 -1.82 17.19
CA GLU A 49 3.38 -3.14 16.65
C GLU A 49 2.68 -3.51 15.33
N ASP A 50 1.56 -2.86 15.04
CA ASP A 50 0.74 -3.11 13.85
C ASP A 50 1.02 -2.11 12.71
N LYS A 51 1.80 -1.05 12.95
CA LYS A 51 2.10 -0.04 11.91
C LYS A 51 2.64 -0.65 10.62
N ASP A 52 3.51 -1.64 10.73
CA ASP A 52 4.05 -2.39 9.59
C ASP A 52 2.94 -3.09 8.77
N ALA A 53 1.97 -3.71 9.47
CA ALA A 53 0.85 -4.41 8.85
C ALA A 53 -0.07 -3.44 8.11
N TYR A 54 -0.35 -2.29 8.73
CA TYR A 54 -1.20 -1.26 8.17
C TYR A 54 -0.52 -0.58 6.98
N LEU A 55 0.78 -0.32 7.06
CA LEU A 55 1.56 0.17 5.93
C LEU A 55 1.53 -0.83 4.76
N TYR A 56 1.79 -2.12 5.02
CA TYR A 56 1.76 -3.15 3.98
C TYR A 56 0.36 -3.28 3.35
N TYR A 57 -0.70 -3.22 4.15
CA TYR A 57 -2.08 -3.20 3.67
C TYR A 57 -2.35 -2.02 2.74
N ILE A 58 -2.02 -0.79 3.18
CA ILE A 58 -2.25 0.42 2.38
C ILE A 58 -1.51 0.32 1.05
N LEU A 59 -0.24 -0.11 1.06
CA LEU A 59 0.56 -0.25 -0.15
C LEU A 59 0.03 -1.36 -1.08
N SER A 60 -0.41 -2.48 -0.53
CA SER A 60 -0.82 -3.63 -1.33
C SER A 60 -2.25 -3.49 -1.89
N VAL A 61 -3.13 -2.79 -1.19
CA VAL A 61 -4.54 -2.65 -1.56
C VAL A 61 -4.79 -1.29 -2.23
N HIS A 62 -4.13 -0.22 -1.78
CA HIS A 62 -4.37 1.15 -2.23
C HIS A 62 -3.13 1.83 -2.84
N GLY A 63 -2.03 1.11 -3.04
CA GLY A 63 -0.75 1.64 -3.55
C GLY A 63 -0.73 2.00 -5.04
N GLN A 64 -1.86 2.45 -5.60
CA GLN A 64 -1.89 2.92 -6.97
C GLN A 64 -1.08 4.21 -7.10
N GLY A 65 -0.24 4.29 -8.12
CA GLY A 65 0.63 5.44 -8.37
C GLY A 65 1.82 5.53 -7.41
N ARG A 66 2.61 6.58 -7.57
CA ARG A 66 3.84 6.78 -6.78
C ARG A 66 3.51 7.16 -5.33
N THR A 67 4.17 6.49 -4.39
CA THR A 67 3.97 6.68 -2.95
C THR A 67 5.26 7.07 -2.24
N ILE A 68 5.18 8.05 -1.34
CA ILE A 68 6.29 8.40 -0.42
C ILE A 68 5.89 8.07 1.01
N VAL A 69 6.74 7.34 1.72
CA VAL A 69 6.59 7.05 3.16
C VAL A 69 7.63 7.85 3.93
N PHE A 70 7.18 8.69 4.85
CA PHE A 70 8.06 9.48 5.71
C PHE A 70 8.28 8.84 7.07
N CYS A 71 9.57 8.74 7.44
CA CYS A 71 10.04 8.30 8.75
C CYS A 71 10.87 9.41 9.40
N THR A 72 10.85 9.50 10.73
CA THR A 72 11.69 10.46 11.47
C THR A 72 13.10 9.92 11.68
N SER A 73 13.26 8.60 11.87
CA SER A 73 14.55 7.95 12.10
C SER A 73 15.04 7.13 10.91
N VAL A 74 16.36 7.13 10.70
CA VAL A 74 17.03 6.26 9.70
C VAL A 74 16.86 4.78 10.07
N ALA A 75 16.79 4.46 11.36
CA ALA A 75 16.55 3.10 11.85
C ALA A 75 15.16 2.59 11.41
N ALA A 76 14.11 3.38 11.57
CA ALA A 76 12.77 3.03 11.11
C ALA A 76 12.73 2.87 9.57
N LEU A 77 13.38 3.78 8.84
CA LEU A 77 13.50 3.68 7.38
C LEU A 77 14.20 2.38 6.95
N ARG A 78 15.31 2.00 7.58
CA ARG A 78 16.02 0.73 7.29
C ARG A 78 15.16 -0.49 7.65
N HIS A 79 14.44 -0.41 8.76
CA HIS A 79 13.55 -1.49 9.20
C HIS A 79 12.44 -1.75 8.17
N ILE A 80 11.68 -0.70 7.82
CA ILE A 80 10.55 -0.77 6.89
C ILE A 80 11.03 -1.16 5.50
N SER A 81 12.13 -0.57 5.02
CA SER A 81 12.67 -0.91 3.70
C SER A 81 13.05 -2.38 3.61
N SER A 82 13.71 -2.94 4.63
CA SER A 82 14.07 -4.36 4.66
C SER A 82 12.82 -5.24 4.63
N LEU A 83 11.84 -4.91 5.48
CA LEU A 83 10.60 -5.67 5.61
C LEU A 83 9.78 -5.68 4.32
N LEU A 84 9.58 -4.51 3.70
CA LEU A 84 8.82 -4.36 2.47
C LEU A 84 9.52 -5.00 1.27
N CYS A 85 10.85 -4.94 1.19
CA CYS A 85 11.62 -5.68 0.18
C CYS A 85 11.42 -7.20 0.29
N ILE A 86 11.43 -7.74 1.52
CA ILE A 86 11.15 -9.17 1.77
C ILE A 86 9.71 -9.52 1.36
N LEU A 87 8.77 -8.59 1.54
CA LEU A 87 7.38 -8.72 1.10
C LEU A 87 7.19 -8.51 -0.42
N GLY A 88 8.27 -8.37 -1.19
CA GLY A 88 8.24 -8.25 -2.65
C GLY A 88 7.86 -6.87 -3.17
N ILE A 89 7.88 -5.83 -2.34
CA ILE A 89 7.64 -4.45 -2.76
C ILE A 89 8.98 -3.81 -3.14
N ASN A 90 9.03 -3.19 -4.32
CA ASN A 90 10.20 -2.44 -4.76
C ASN A 90 10.31 -1.13 -4.01
N VAL A 91 11.29 -1.04 -3.10
CA VAL A 91 11.50 0.13 -2.23
C VAL A 91 12.79 0.84 -2.57
N TRP A 92 12.73 2.15 -2.78
CA TRP A 92 13.89 3.03 -2.76
C TRP A 92 13.95 3.79 -1.44
N THR A 93 15.16 4.06 -0.97
CA THR A 93 15.38 4.76 0.29
C THR A 93 16.08 6.09 0.07
N LEU A 94 15.76 7.06 0.93
CA LEU A 94 16.38 8.38 0.91
C LEU A 94 16.64 8.86 2.34
N HIS A 95 17.91 8.90 2.74
CA HIS A 95 18.32 9.38 4.07
C HIS A 95 19.55 10.29 3.98
N ALA A 96 19.77 11.09 5.03
CA ALA A 96 20.78 12.16 5.02
C ALA A 96 22.23 11.66 4.84
N GLN A 97 22.54 10.44 5.31
CA GLN A 97 23.87 9.84 5.17
C GLN A 97 24.19 9.31 3.76
N MET A 98 23.27 9.41 2.79
CA MET A 98 23.54 8.95 1.42
C MET A 98 24.37 9.98 0.65
N GLN A 99 25.35 9.51 -0.13
CA GLN A 99 26.07 10.35 -1.08
C GLN A 99 25.09 10.97 -2.09
N GLN A 100 25.34 12.23 -2.49
CA GLN A 100 24.43 12.96 -3.38
C GLN A 100 24.14 12.24 -4.69
N ARG A 101 25.15 11.59 -5.29
CA ARG A 101 24.99 10.77 -6.51
C ARG A 101 24.01 9.61 -6.32
N ALA A 102 24.08 8.94 -5.17
CA ALA A 102 23.17 7.85 -4.82
C ALA A 102 21.74 8.36 -4.58
N ARG A 103 21.59 9.55 -3.98
CA ARG A 103 20.29 10.21 -3.78
C ARG A 103 19.60 10.48 -5.12
N LEU A 104 20.30 11.09 -6.07
CA LEU A 104 19.75 11.39 -7.41
C LEU A 104 19.36 10.10 -8.14
N LYS A 105 20.22 9.09 -8.14
CA LYS A 105 19.93 7.79 -8.76
C LYS A 105 18.69 7.09 -8.17
N ALA A 106 18.48 7.19 -6.85
CA ALA A 106 17.30 6.62 -6.21
C ALA A 106 16.01 7.35 -6.64
N ILE A 107 16.06 8.68 -6.78
CA ILE A 107 14.92 9.50 -7.23
C ILE A 107 14.60 9.22 -8.69
N ASP A 108 15.61 9.14 -9.56
CA ASP A 108 15.40 8.87 -10.98
C ASP A 108 14.80 7.49 -11.20
N ARG A 109 15.27 6.48 -10.45
CA ARG A 109 14.63 5.16 -10.43
C ARG A 109 13.19 5.27 -9.96
N PHE A 110 12.93 5.90 -8.82
CA PHE A 110 11.56 6.08 -8.33
C PHE A 110 10.63 6.76 -9.35
N ARG A 111 11.11 7.76 -10.09
CA ARG A 111 10.35 8.44 -11.15
C ARG A 111 10.03 7.51 -12.32
N GLY A 112 10.94 6.60 -12.67
CA GLY A 112 10.74 5.63 -13.75
C GLY A 112 9.67 4.57 -13.47
N PHE A 113 9.26 4.37 -12.21
CA PHE A 113 8.23 3.39 -11.85
C PHE A 113 6.89 4.08 -11.58
N GLU A 114 5.82 3.57 -12.20
CA GLU A 114 4.46 4.11 -12.03
C GLU A 114 3.92 3.88 -10.61
N HIS A 115 4.18 2.71 -10.04
CA HIS A 115 3.78 2.31 -8.68
C HIS A 115 4.99 2.27 -7.74
N GLY A 116 5.91 3.22 -7.90
CA GLY A 116 7.14 3.26 -7.12
C GLY A 116 6.90 3.63 -5.66
N LEU A 117 7.70 3.05 -4.75
CA LEU A 117 7.70 3.37 -3.32
C LEU A 117 9.03 3.98 -2.90
N LEU A 118 8.98 5.19 -2.33
CA LEU A 118 10.14 5.87 -1.74
C LEU A 118 9.95 6.01 -0.24
N VAL A 119 10.86 5.44 0.56
CA VAL A 119 10.90 5.67 2.01
C VAL A 119 11.96 6.71 2.31
N ALA A 120 11.58 7.82 2.94
CA ALA A 120 12.45 8.98 3.12
C ALA A 120 12.42 9.56 4.53
N THR A 121 13.53 10.18 4.94
CA THR A 121 13.55 11.09 6.12
C THR A 121 13.35 12.54 5.71
N ASP A 122 12.87 13.36 6.64
CA ASP A 122 12.58 14.79 6.42
C ASP A 122 13.77 15.56 5.85
N VAL A 123 14.94 15.38 6.46
CA VAL A 123 16.18 16.05 6.05
C VAL A 123 16.56 15.66 4.62
N ALA A 124 16.35 14.39 4.27
CA ALA A 124 16.78 13.86 2.98
C ALA A 124 15.83 14.23 1.84
N ALA A 125 14.56 14.51 2.12
CA ALA A 125 13.55 14.88 1.12
C ALA A 125 13.45 16.39 0.85
N ARG A 126 14.03 17.23 1.70
CA ARG A 126 14.07 18.69 1.50
C ARG A 126 14.92 19.06 0.28
N GLY A 127 14.47 20.08 -0.46
CA GLY A 127 15.17 20.60 -1.63
C GLY A 127 15.15 19.69 -2.87
N LEU A 128 14.40 18.58 -2.84
CA LEU A 128 14.22 17.71 -3.99
C LEU A 128 12.84 17.91 -4.58
N ASP A 129 12.75 18.13 -5.88
CA ASP A 129 11.47 18.14 -6.58
C ASP A 129 11.10 16.71 -7.00
N ILE A 130 9.95 16.22 -6.53
CA ILE A 130 9.50 14.85 -6.81
C ILE A 130 8.07 14.97 -7.37
N PRO A 131 7.91 15.18 -8.69
CA PRO A 131 6.59 15.38 -9.29
C PRO A 131 5.81 14.05 -9.40
N GLY A 132 4.48 14.15 -9.37
CA GLY A 132 3.59 13.02 -9.62
C GLY A 132 3.50 12.01 -8.48
N VAL A 133 3.69 12.44 -7.23
CA VAL A 133 3.39 11.61 -6.05
C VAL A 133 1.89 11.65 -5.80
N ARG A 134 1.24 10.49 -5.82
CA ARG A 134 -0.18 10.35 -5.53
C ARG A 134 -0.42 10.27 -4.02
N THR A 135 0.36 9.44 -3.33
CA THR A 135 0.13 9.15 -1.92
C THR A 135 1.35 9.51 -1.07
N VAL A 136 1.12 10.24 0.02
CA VAL A 136 2.11 10.48 1.08
C VAL A 136 1.64 9.76 2.34
N ILE A 137 2.50 8.94 2.95
CA ILE A 137 2.21 8.22 4.18
C ILE A 137 3.18 8.70 5.27
N HIS A 138 2.65 9.21 6.37
CA HIS A 138 3.42 9.52 7.57
C HIS A 138 3.45 8.26 8.43
N TYR A 139 4.53 7.48 8.32
CA TYR A 139 4.72 6.29 9.16
C TYR A 139 4.96 6.68 10.63
N GLN A 140 5.71 7.76 10.82
CA GLN A 140 5.86 8.45 12.10
C GLN A 140 5.35 9.88 11.93
N LEU A 141 4.59 10.37 12.91
CA LEU A 141 4.01 11.71 12.81
C LEU A 141 5.10 12.79 12.72
N PRO A 142 4.86 13.85 11.91
CA PRO A 142 5.76 15.00 11.88
C PRO A 142 5.75 15.72 13.25
N HIS A 143 6.91 16.25 13.65
CA HIS A 143 7.06 16.93 14.94
C HIS A 143 6.39 18.31 14.98
N SER A 144 6.10 18.92 13.83
CA SER A 144 5.44 20.22 13.73
C SER A 144 4.52 20.30 12.51
N ALA A 145 3.58 21.25 12.54
CA ALA A 145 2.69 21.56 11.43
C ALA A 145 3.46 21.98 10.15
N GLU A 146 4.58 22.68 10.30
CA GLU A 146 5.44 23.07 9.18
C GLU A 146 6.06 21.85 8.49
N VAL A 147 6.58 20.89 9.26
CA VAL A 147 7.12 19.63 8.71
C VAL A 147 6.01 18.85 8.02
N TYR A 148 4.81 18.81 8.59
CA TYR A 148 3.64 18.21 7.95
C TYR A 148 3.36 18.82 6.57
N VAL A 149 3.33 20.15 6.46
CA VAL A 149 3.08 20.85 5.19
C VAL A 149 4.19 20.52 4.17
N HIS A 150 5.45 20.45 4.59
CA HIS A 150 6.55 20.08 3.69
C HIS A 150 6.49 18.64 3.16
N ARG A 151 6.04 17.70 4.00
CA ARG A 151 5.83 16.29 3.63
C ARG A 151 4.61 16.14 2.72
N SER A 152 3.48 16.68 3.13
CA SER A 152 2.22 16.55 2.39
C SER A 152 2.22 17.41 1.12
N GLY A 153 3.00 18.48 1.06
CA GLY A 153 3.23 19.26 -0.16
C GLY A 153 4.05 18.54 -1.25
N ARG A 154 4.40 17.26 -1.02
CA ARG A 154 4.92 16.34 -2.04
C ARG A 154 3.81 15.72 -2.87
N THR A 155 2.60 15.57 -2.31
CA THR A 155 1.42 15.15 -3.07
C THR A 155 0.66 16.38 -3.58
N ALA A 156 -0.03 16.18 -4.72
CA ALA A 156 -0.89 17.12 -5.46
C ALA A 156 -0.59 18.62 -5.28
N ARG A 157 0.24 19.13 -6.20
CA ARG A 157 0.25 20.55 -6.59
C ARG A 157 -0.66 20.68 -7.83
N ALA A 158 -1.59 21.63 -7.80
CA ALA A 158 -2.30 22.21 -8.96
C ALA A 158 -3.49 21.50 -9.65
N SER A 159 -3.93 20.27 -9.30
CA SER A 159 -5.24 19.67 -9.78
C SER A 159 -5.38 18.16 -9.57
N ALA A 160 -4.34 17.46 -9.08
CA ALA A 160 -4.31 16.00 -9.03
C ALA A 160 -4.90 15.38 -7.74
N ASP A 161 -5.29 14.10 -7.85
CA ASP A 161 -5.91 13.24 -6.83
C ASP A 161 -4.93 12.79 -5.73
N GLY A 162 -4.38 13.73 -4.98
CA GLY A 162 -3.43 13.46 -3.91
C GLY A 162 -4.06 12.99 -2.61
N CYS A 163 -3.36 12.13 -1.84
CA CYS A 163 -3.76 11.74 -0.49
C CYS A 163 -2.58 11.79 0.49
N SER A 164 -2.86 12.18 1.74
CA SER A 164 -1.92 12.16 2.85
C SER A 164 -2.48 11.29 3.98
N ILE A 165 -1.80 10.21 4.35
CA ILE A 165 -2.28 9.25 5.37
C ILE A 165 -1.32 9.28 6.55
N ALA A 166 -1.83 9.43 7.76
CA ALA A 166 -1.03 9.37 8.98
C ALA A 166 -1.35 8.11 9.79
N LEU A 167 -0.33 7.29 10.05
CA LEU A 167 -0.43 6.19 11.00
C LEU A 167 -0.26 6.74 12.42
N ILE A 168 -1.22 6.45 13.29
CA ILE A 168 -1.26 7.01 14.64
C ILE A 168 -1.32 5.89 15.66
N ALA A 169 -0.25 5.78 16.45
CA ALA A 169 -0.23 4.91 17.61
C ALA A 169 -0.79 5.60 18.87
N PRO A 170 -1.24 4.84 19.89
CA PRO A 170 -1.80 5.42 21.11
C PRO A 170 -0.86 6.43 21.80
N ASN A 171 0.45 6.15 21.80
CA ASN A 171 1.51 7.02 22.33
C ASN A 171 1.70 8.33 21.52
N GLU A 172 1.18 8.40 20.29
CA GLU A 172 1.27 9.56 19.40
C GLU A 172 0.00 10.40 19.41
N THR A 173 -1.05 10.00 20.13
CA THR A 173 -2.35 10.69 20.19
C THR A 173 -2.21 12.15 20.63
N SER A 174 -1.35 12.43 21.64
CA SER A 174 -1.10 13.79 22.12
C SER A 174 -0.41 14.65 21.04
N LYS A 175 0.60 14.11 20.36
CA LYS A 175 1.28 14.79 19.23
C LYS A 175 0.30 15.08 18.11
N PHE A 176 -0.57 14.13 17.78
CA PHE A 176 -1.60 14.32 16.78
C PHE A 176 -2.60 15.41 17.18
N ALA A 177 -3.05 15.44 18.44
CA ALA A 177 -3.94 16.49 18.93
C ALA A 177 -3.30 17.89 18.81
N SER A 178 -2.00 18.02 19.11
CA SER A 178 -1.26 19.27 18.91
C SER A 178 -1.16 19.68 17.43
N LEU A 179 -1.00 18.71 16.53
CA LEU A 179 -1.07 18.96 15.09
C LEU A 179 -2.48 19.43 14.67
N CYS A 180 -3.54 18.75 15.11
CA CYS A 180 -4.93 19.15 14.86
C CYS A 180 -5.22 20.60 15.31
N LYS A 181 -4.78 20.96 16.52
CA LYS A 181 -4.89 22.34 17.05
C LYS A 181 -4.16 23.35 16.18
N SER A 182 -2.94 23.02 15.73
CA SER A 182 -2.15 23.87 14.83
C SER A 182 -2.82 24.09 13.46
N PHE A 183 -3.75 23.20 13.09
CA PHE A 183 -4.54 23.24 11.86
C PHE A 183 -5.94 23.82 12.04
N SER A 184 -6.29 24.26 13.25
CA SER A 184 -7.65 24.72 13.59
C SER A 184 -8.73 23.69 13.20
N LYS A 185 -8.42 22.39 13.28
CA LYS A 185 -9.35 21.29 13.03
C LYS A 185 -9.49 20.42 14.28
N GLU A 186 -10.71 20.01 14.57
CA GLU A 186 -10.98 19.11 15.70
C GLU A 186 -10.59 17.66 15.39
N SER A 187 -10.80 17.21 14.16
CA SER A 187 -10.46 15.87 13.73
C SER A 187 -10.26 15.77 12.22
N PHE A 188 -9.67 14.66 11.79
CA PHE A 188 -9.47 14.30 10.39
C PHE A 188 -10.37 13.13 10.02
N GLN A 189 -10.61 12.95 8.73
CA GLN A 189 -11.41 11.84 8.24
C GLN A 189 -10.60 10.54 8.35
N ARG A 190 -11.23 9.49 8.88
CA ARG A 190 -10.57 8.19 9.02
C ARG A 190 -10.28 7.56 7.67
N PHE A 191 -9.10 6.94 7.55
CA PHE A 191 -8.78 6.12 6.40
C PHE A 191 -9.62 4.82 6.43
N PRO A 192 -10.37 4.48 5.36
CA PRO A 192 -11.22 3.30 5.35
C PRO A 192 -10.37 2.04 5.18
N MET A 193 -10.27 1.26 6.26
CA MET A 193 -9.61 -0.03 6.24
C MET A 193 -10.61 -1.17 6.29
N ASP A 194 -10.35 -2.19 5.49
CA ASP A 194 -11.08 -3.44 5.55
C ASP A 194 -10.29 -4.46 6.39
N SER A 195 -10.84 -4.79 7.56
CA SER A 195 -10.26 -5.75 8.49
C SER A 195 -10.21 -7.17 7.92
N SER A 196 -10.94 -7.46 6.84
CA SER A 196 -10.97 -8.78 6.19
C SER A 196 -9.61 -9.19 5.61
N TYR A 197 -8.74 -8.24 5.28
CA TYR A 197 -7.39 -8.47 4.75
C TYR A 197 -6.34 -8.69 5.83
N MET A 198 -6.56 -8.19 7.05
CA MET A 198 -5.57 -8.20 8.14
C MET A 198 -5.00 -9.59 8.45
N PRO A 199 -5.78 -10.69 8.45
CA PRO A 199 -5.25 -12.01 8.75
C PRO A 199 -4.18 -12.48 7.74
N GLU A 200 -4.40 -12.21 6.46
CA GLU A 200 -3.44 -12.56 5.39
C GLU A 200 -2.22 -11.62 5.42
N VAL A 201 -2.45 -10.32 5.65
CA VAL A 201 -1.40 -9.32 5.89
C VAL A 201 -0.49 -9.76 7.04
N MET A 202 -1.06 -10.10 8.20
CA MET A 202 -0.30 -10.52 9.38
C MET A 202 0.46 -11.83 9.16
N LYS A 203 -0.11 -12.77 8.38
CA LYS A 203 0.57 -14.01 8.02
C LYS A 203 1.84 -13.74 7.20
N ARG A 204 1.73 -12.95 6.13
CA ARG A 204 2.88 -12.56 5.30
C ARG A 204 3.91 -11.78 6.09
N LEU A 205 3.45 -10.86 6.95
CA LEU A 205 4.31 -10.03 7.78
C LEU A 205 5.08 -10.84 8.83
N SER A 206 4.43 -11.83 9.45
CA SER A 206 5.08 -12.73 10.42
C SER A 206 6.26 -13.48 9.78
N LEU A 207 6.05 -14.05 8.59
CA LEU A 207 7.12 -14.69 7.82
C LEU A 207 8.23 -13.70 7.46
N ALA A 208 7.87 -12.50 7.00
CA ALA A 208 8.84 -11.46 6.65
C ALA A 208 9.68 -11.03 7.87
N ARG A 209 9.08 -10.87 9.05
CA ARG A 209 9.78 -10.55 10.31
C ARG A 209 10.76 -11.66 10.72
N GLN A 210 10.37 -12.93 10.54
CA GLN A 210 11.26 -14.06 10.84
C GLN A 210 12.46 -14.11 9.87
N ILE A 211 12.21 -13.92 8.57
CA ILE A 211 13.26 -13.85 7.54
C ILE A 211 14.22 -12.70 7.84
N ASP A 212 13.68 -11.50 8.07
CA ASP A 212 14.43 -10.29 8.40
C ASP A 212 15.29 -10.46 9.66
N LYS A 213 14.76 -11.11 10.70
CA LYS A 213 15.51 -11.43 11.93
C LYS A 213 16.71 -12.34 11.65
N ILE A 214 16.53 -13.41 10.87
CA ILE A 214 17.62 -14.32 10.51
C ILE A 214 18.66 -13.61 9.65
N MET A 215 18.21 -12.87 8.63
CA MET A 215 19.10 -12.12 7.73
C MET A 215 19.92 -11.06 8.45
N ARG A 216 19.31 -10.30 9.38
CA ARG A 216 20.03 -9.31 10.19
C ARG A 216 21.06 -9.95 11.09
N LYS A 217 20.73 -11.08 11.73
CA LYS A 217 21.68 -11.80 12.60
C LYS A 217 22.89 -12.30 11.81
N ASP A 218 22.66 -12.93 10.66
CA ASP A 218 23.73 -13.39 9.76
C ASP A 218 24.59 -12.22 9.24
N SER A 219 23.96 -11.10 8.86
CA SER A 219 24.69 -9.90 8.44
C SER A 219 25.51 -9.27 9.56
N GLN A 220 25.01 -9.26 10.81
CA GLN A 220 25.74 -8.73 11.96
C GLN A 220 26.93 -9.61 12.32
N GLU A 221 26.77 -10.94 12.32
CA GLU A 221 27.86 -11.89 12.57
C GLU A 221 28.97 -11.74 11.52
N LYS A 222 28.61 -11.66 10.24
CA LYS A 222 29.56 -11.40 9.15
C LYS A 222 30.27 -10.05 9.31
N SER A 223 29.54 -8.99 9.64
CA SER A 223 30.14 -7.66 9.83
C SER A 223 31.10 -7.63 11.01
N LYS A 224 30.76 -8.29 12.13
CA LYS A 224 31.62 -8.41 13.31
C LYS A 224 32.88 -9.20 12.98
N LYS A 225 32.74 -10.33 12.28
CA LYS A 225 33.87 -11.15 11.85
C LYS A 225 34.80 -10.34 10.95
N ASN A 226 34.27 -9.71 9.90
CA ASN A 226 35.06 -8.90 8.98
C ASN A 226 35.71 -7.68 9.65
N TRP A 227 35.02 -7.06 10.64
CA TRP A 227 35.58 -5.95 11.41
C TRP A 227 36.73 -6.42 12.29
N PHE A 228 36.58 -7.57 12.95
CA PHE A 228 37.60 -8.15 13.80
C PHE A 228 38.85 -8.54 13.01
N GLU A 229 38.68 -9.22 11.87
CA GLU A 229 39.76 -9.59 10.95
C GLU A 229 40.55 -8.35 10.47
N ARG A 230 39.86 -7.29 10.04
CA ARG A 230 40.53 -6.05 9.61
C ARG A 230 41.30 -5.36 10.73
N ASN A 231 40.78 -5.35 11.95
CA ASN A 231 41.48 -4.72 13.06
C ASN A 231 42.70 -5.52 13.50
N ALA A 232 42.63 -6.84 13.46
CA ALA A 232 43.78 -7.69 13.73
C ALA A 232 44.89 -7.46 12.67
N GLU A 233 44.51 -7.38 11.40
CA GLU A 233 45.43 -7.05 10.30
C GLU A 233 46.10 -5.68 10.48
N LEU A 234 45.35 -4.66 10.91
CA LEU A 234 45.89 -3.32 11.17
C LEU A 234 46.90 -3.25 12.33
N ILE A 235 46.86 -4.22 13.25
CA ILE A 235 47.76 -4.29 14.43
C ILE A 235 48.78 -5.44 14.24
N GLU A 236 48.84 -6.03 13.04
CA GLU A 236 49.71 -7.17 12.70
C GLU A 236 49.56 -8.36 13.66
N LEU A 237 48.36 -8.52 14.24
CA LEU A 237 48.03 -9.64 15.11
C LEU A 237 47.57 -10.83 14.28
N VAL A 238 48.14 -12.00 14.55
CA VAL A 238 47.66 -13.26 14.01
C VAL A 238 46.35 -13.61 14.71
N VAL A 239 45.28 -13.80 13.93
CA VAL A 239 44.00 -14.27 14.47
C VAL A 239 44.03 -15.79 14.55
N ASP A 240 44.41 -16.31 15.70
CA ASP A 240 44.29 -17.74 15.96
C ASP A 240 42.81 -18.13 15.99
N HIS A 241 42.42 -18.94 15.00
CA HIS A 241 41.11 -19.59 14.97
C HIS A 241 41.19 -20.89 15.77
N ASP A 242 41.50 -20.78 17.05
CA ASP A 242 41.64 -21.91 17.98
C ASP A 242 40.26 -22.44 18.42
N ASP A 243 39.31 -22.46 17.48
CA ASP A 243 38.03 -23.11 17.66
C ASP A 243 38.29 -24.62 17.70
N SER A 244 37.93 -25.28 18.80
CA SER A 244 37.92 -26.74 18.87
C SER A 244 37.15 -27.33 17.68
N GLU A 245 37.59 -28.47 17.16
CA GLU A 245 36.91 -29.16 16.05
C GLU A 245 35.42 -29.40 16.36
N GLU A 246 35.06 -29.61 17.63
CA GLU A 246 33.66 -29.68 18.05
C GLU A 246 32.88 -28.37 17.84
N GLU A 247 33.47 -27.22 18.13
CA GLU A 247 32.85 -25.91 17.98
C GLU A 247 32.66 -25.56 16.50
N ARG A 248 33.64 -25.91 15.66
CA ARG A 248 33.54 -25.75 14.21
C ARG A 248 32.39 -26.57 13.63
N VAL A 249 32.26 -27.84 14.03
CA VAL A 249 31.17 -28.72 13.60
C VAL A 249 29.81 -28.21 14.10
N LYS A 250 29.71 -27.78 15.37
CA LYS A 250 28.48 -27.20 15.94
C LYS A 250 28.06 -25.93 15.20
N SER A 251 29.00 -25.01 14.94
CA SER A 251 28.78 -23.78 14.18
C SER A 251 28.32 -24.04 12.74
N HIS A 252 28.96 -24.99 12.05
CA HIS A 252 28.57 -25.36 10.69
C HIS A 252 27.17 -26.00 10.63
N LYS A 253 26.86 -26.90 11.58
CA LYS A 253 25.52 -27.51 11.70
C LYS A 253 24.46 -26.46 11.99
N GLN A 254 24.74 -25.50 12.86
CA GLN A 254 23.84 -24.39 13.19
C GLN A 254 23.59 -23.47 11.98
N LYS A 255 24.65 -23.10 11.24
CA LYS A 255 24.55 -22.31 10.00
C LYS A 255 23.78 -23.04 8.89
N LYS A 256 23.99 -24.35 8.75
CA LYS A 256 23.24 -25.17 7.79
C LYS A 256 21.77 -25.25 8.15
N ALA A 257 21.45 -25.44 9.43
CA ALA A 257 20.07 -25.46 9.92
C ALA A 257 19.37 -24.11 9.76
N SER A 258 20.04 -22.99 10.09
CA SER A 258 19.48 -21.65 9.92
C SER A 258 19.27 -21.30 8.44
N SER A 259 20.21 -21.70 7.56
CA SER A 259 20.08 -21.54 6.10
C SER A 259 18.90 -22.35 5.53
N ALA A 260 18.75 -23.61 5.95
CA ALA A 260 17.62 -24.44 5.52
C ALA A 260 16.28 -23.88 6.00
N SER A 261 16.22 -23.41 7.25
CA SER A 261 15.03 -22.75 7.81
C SER A 261 14.68 -21.46 7.06
N LEU A 262 15.69 -20.63 6.76
CA LEU A 262 15.52 -19.41 5.97
C LEU A 262 14.97 -19.72 4.57
N LYS A 263 15.51 -20.72 3.88
CA LYS A 263 14.99 -21.14 2.56
C LYS A 263 13.54 -21.60 2.63
N LYS A 264 13.16 -22.36 3.67
CA LYS A 264 11.78 -22.80 3.90
C LYS A 264 10.83 -21.61 4.08
N LEU A 265 11.19 -20.65 4.94
CA LEU A 265 10.40 -19.44 5.18
C LEU A 265 10.27 -18.59 3.92
N GLN A 266 11.35 -18.41 3.17
CA GLN A 266 11.34 -17.67 1.90
C GLN A 266 10.45 -18.35 0.86
N GLN A 267 10.48 -19.67 0.76
CA GLN A 267 9.62 -20.42 -0.15
C GLN A 267 8.15 -20.30 0.23
N GLU A 268 7.82 -20.39 1.53
CA GLU A 268 6.45 -20.18 2.01
C GLU A 268 5.96 -18.77 1.71
N LEU A 269 6.78 -17.75 2.00
CA LEU A 269 6.44 -16.35 1.69
C LEU A 269 6.26 -16.14 0.19
N LYS A 270 7.15 -16.69 -0.65
CA LYS A 270 7.04 -16.63 -2.11
C LYS A 270 5.74 -17.24 -2.61
N MET A 271 5.32 -18.36 -2.02
CA MET A 271 4.02 -18.98 -2.34
C MET A 271 2.84 -18.06 -1.99
N LEU A 272 2.88 -17.36 -0.86
CA LEU A 272 1.84 -16.38 -0.50
C LEU A 272 1.84 -15.16 -1.42
N LEU A 273 3.02 -14.61 -1.73
CA LEU A 273 3.18 -13.43 -2.58
C LEU A 273 2.84 -13.69 -4.04
N SER A 274 2.85 -14.95 -4.50
CA SER A 274 2.41 -15.33 -5.85
C SER A 274 0.93 -15.02 -6.13
N ARG A 275 0.16 -14.73 -5.07
CA ARG A 275 -1.26 -14.37 -5.16
C ARG A 275 -1.45 -12.97 -4.59
N PRO A 276 -2.23 -12.08 -5.26
CA PRO A 276 -2.60 -10.80 -4.69
C PRO A 276 -3.33 -10.99 -3.36
N LEU A 277 -3.32 -9.97 -2.52
CA LEU A 277 -4.04 -10.03 -1.25
C LEU A 277 -5.55 -10.25 -1.50
N GLN A 278 -6.13 -11.18 -0.76
CA GLN A 278 -7.53 -11.54 -0.84
C GLN A 278 -8.21 -11.29 0.50
N PRO A 279 -9.40 -10.67 0.52
CA PRO A 279 -10.18 -10.57 1.73
C PRO A 279 -10.66 -11.96 2.17
N LYS A 280 -10.91 -12.17 3.47
CA LYS A 280 -11.49 -13.44 3.98
C LYS A 280 -12.78 -13.88 3.27
N SER A 281 -13.55 -12.92 2.75
CA SER A 281 -14.81 -13.14 2.03
C SER A 281 -14.63 -13.36 0.51
N PHE A 282 -13.38 -13.47 0.01
CA PHE A 282 -13.11 -13.55 -1.42
C PHE A 282 -13.69 -14.82 -2.06
N SER A 283 -14.52 -14.64 -3.10
CA SER A 283 -15.10 -15.75 -3.83
C SER A 283 -14.27 -16.09 -5.07
N HIS A 284 -13.67 -17.27 -5.11
CA HIS A 284 -12.96 -17.74 -6.31
C HIS A 284 -13.85 -17.96 -7.56
N ARG A 285 -15.18 -17.86 -7.40
CA ARG A 285 -16.14 -17.96 -8.51
C ARG A 285 -16.49 -16.60 -9.15
N TYR A 286 -16.27 -15.50 -8.42
CA TYR A 286 -16.65 -14.15 -8.84
C TYR A 286 -15.50 -13.20 -8.52
N LEU A 287 -14.85 -12.64 -9.55
CA LEU A 287 -13.71 -11.71 -9.39
C LEU A 287 -14.09 -10.42 -8.65
N THR A 288 -15.37 -10.09 -8.64
CA THR A 288 -15.94 -8.88 -8.00
C THR A 288 -16.80 -9.28 -6.81
N GLY A 289 -16.15 -9.71 -5.73
CA GLY A 289 -16.76 -9.64 -4.41
C GLY A 289 -16.69 -8.19 -3.90
N ALA A 290 -17.69 -7.74 -3.14
CA ALA A 290 -17.61 -6.46 -2.44
C ALA A 290 -16.29 -6.37 -1.64
N GLY A 291 -15.51 -5.29 -1.83
CA GLY A 291 -14.28 -5.03 -1.08
C GLY A 291 -12.94 -5.19 -1.82
N VAL A 292 -12.92 -5.43 -3.14
CA VAL A 292 -11.67 -5.46 -3.94
C VAL A 292 -11.38 -4.07 -4.52
N SER A 293 -10.17 -3.54 -4.31
CA SER A 293 -9.77 -2.24 -4.85
C SER A 293 -9.51 -2.30 -6.36
N PRO A 294 -9.60 -1.18 -7.10
CA PRO A 294 -9.25 -1.14 -8.53
C PRO A 294 -7.82 -1.60 -8.82
N PHE A 295 -6.89 -1.28 -7.92
CA PHE A 295 -5.51 -1.73 -8.00
C PHE A 295 -5.39 -3.27 -7.91
N LEU A 296 -6.05 -3.89 -6.94
CA LEU A 296 -6.08 -5.35 -6.81
C LEU A 296 -6.81 -6.01 -7.99
N LEU A 297 -7.87 -5.39 -8.49
CA LEU A 297 -8.59 -5.89 -9.67
C LEU A 297 -7.67 -5.94 -10.90
N HIS A 298 -6.91 -4.88 -11.15
CA HIS A 298 -5.91 -4.86 -12.23
C HIS A 298 -4.86 -5.97 -12.05
N GLN A 299 -4.35 -6.16 -10.83
CA GLN A 299 -3.42 -7.26 -10.53
C GLN A 299 -4.03 -8.65 -10.80
N PHE A 300 -5.29 -8.85 -10.44
CA PHE A 300 -5.99 -10.11 -10.72
C PHE A 300 -6.19 -10.33 -12.23
N GLU A 301 -6.51 -9.27 -12.98
CA GLU A 301 -6.66 -9.33 -14.44
C GLU A 301 -5.34 -9.64 -15.15
N GLU A 302 -4.22 -9.02 -14.75
CA GLU A 302 -2.89 -9.31 -15.29
C GLU A 302 -2.49 -10.77 -15.05
N LEU A 303 -2.71 -11.28 -13.83
CA LEU A 303 -2.41 -12.67 -13.50
C LEU A 303 -3.29 -13.66 -14.26
N ALA A 304 -4.56 -13.30 -14.51
CA ALA A 304 -5.43 -14.10 -15.36
C ALA A 304 -4.87 -14.17 -16.78
N LYS A 305 -4.51 -13.03 -17.38
CA LYS A 305 -3.91 -12.96 -18.73
C LYS A 305 -2.64 -13.81 -18.84
N GLN A 306 -1.75 -13.74 -17.84
CA GLN A 306 -0.51 -14.54 -17.82
C GLN A 306 -0.78 -16.06 -17.80
N LYS A 307 -1.79 -16.52 -17.04
CA LYS A 307 -2.15 -17.95 -17.01
C LYS A 307 -2.82 -18.46 -18.29
N PHE A 308 -3.44 -17.58 -19.08
CA PHE A 308 -4.02 -17.94 -20.39
C PHE A 308 -2.99 -17.99 -21.52
N GLY A 309 -1.82 -17.36 -21.35
CA GLY A 309 -0.75 -17.34 -22.36
C GLY A 309 0.09 -18.61 -22.46
N ASP A 310 0.01 -19.51 -21.46
CA ASP A 310 0.92 -20.66 -21.32
C ASP A 310 0.31 -22.02 -21.73
N GLY A 311 -0.82 -21.99 -22.45
CA GLY A 311 -1.59 -23.19 -22.81
C GLY A 311 -2.11 -23.14 -24.24
N SER A 312 -1.21 -23.16 -25.22
CA SER A 312 -1.55 -23.46 -26.62
C SER A 312 -1.25 -24.92 -26.96
N ASP A 313 -1.80 -25.87 -26.18
CA ASP A 313 -2.29 -27.12 -26.75
C ASP A 313 -3.17 -27.88 -25.73
N ALA A 314 -4.06 -28.72 -26.26
CA ALA A 314 -4.87 -29.74 -25.59
C ALA A 314 -6.16 -29.31 -24.86
N GLY A 315 -7.25 -29.35 -25.62
CA GLY A 315 -8.42 -30.16 -25.24
C GLY A 315 -9.47 -29.50 -24.35
N ASP A 316 -10.70 -29.49 -24.85
CA ASP A 316 -11.94 -29.02 -24.24
C ASP A 316 -12.18 -29.58 -22.82
N LYS A 317 -11.60 -28.93 -21.80
CA LYS A 317 -11.88 -29.20 -20.38
C LYS A 317 -12.61 -28.01 -19.77
N LYS A 318 -13.95 -28.12 -19.80
CA LYS A 318 -14.93 -27.51 -18.87
C LYS A 318 -14.50 -26.15 -18.30
N ARG A 319 -14.55 -25.13 -19.16
CA ARG A 319 -14.40 -23.70 -18.83
C ARG A 319 -15.12 -23.34 -17.53
N SER A 320 -14.39 -23.09 -16.45
CA SER A 320 -14.93 -22.31 -15.33
C SER A 320 -15.03 -20.86 -15.81
N LYS A 321 -16.16 -20.49 -16.42
CA LYS A 321 -16.47 -19.11 -16.78
C LYS A 321 -16.44 -18.29 -15.49
N LEU A 322 -15.34 -17.58 -15.23
CA LEU A 322 -15.30 -16.55 -14.20
C LEU A 322 -16.29 -15.47 -14.61
N VAL A 323 -17.20 -15.11 -13.71
CA VAL A 323 -18.24 -14.11 -13.96
C VAL A 323 -17.85 -12.85 -13.19
N VAL A 324 -17.65 -11.76 -13.92
CA VAL A 324 -17.53 -10.40 -13.36
C VAL A 324 -18.95 -9.92 -13.06
N ILE A 325 -19.29 -9.74 -11.79
CA ILE A 325 -20.57 -9.16 -11.35
C ILE A 325 -20.28 -7.75 -10.85
N GLY A 326 -20.54 -6.73 -11.67
CA GLY A 326 -20.32 -5.34 -11.29
C GLY A 326 -21.12 -4.95 -10.05
N GLN A 327 -20.42 -4.43 -9.03
CA GLN A 327 -20.96 -3.52 -8.02
C GLN A 327 -19.86 -2.52 -7.64
N ASP A 328 -20.27 -1.25 -7.58
CA ASP A 328 -19.40 -0.09 -7.36
C ASP A 328 -18.75 -0.13 -5.98
N CYS A 329 -17.47 -0.47 -5.93
CA CYS A 329 -16.60 -0.08 -4.83
C CYS A 329 -15.94 1.22 -5.27
N VAL A 330 -16.52 2.35 -4.87
CA VAL A 330 -15.90 3.65 -5.10
C VAL A 330 -14.53 3.62 -4.43
N GLU A 331 -13.47 3.83 -5.20
CA GLU A 331 -12.08 3.86 -4.73
C GLU A 331 -12.01 4.74 -3.47
N PRO A 332 -11.31 4.36 -2.39
CA PRO A 332 -11.36 5.14 -1.15
C PRO A 332 -11.13 6.63 -1.34
N LEU A 333 -10.17 7.06 -2.16
CA LEU A 333 -9.97 8.49 -2.42
C LEU A 333 -11.12 9.12 -3.19
N GLN A 334 -11.84 8.36 -4.01
CA GLN A 334 -13.06 8.77 -4.71
C GLN A 334 -14.30 8.74 -3.81
N ALA A 335 -14.44 7.77 -2.89
CA ALA A 335 -15.54 7.65 -1.94
C ALA A 335 -15.47 8.81 -0.92
N LEU A 336 -14.26 9.14 -0.49
CA LEU A 336 -13.97 10.26 0.42
C LEU A 336 -14.18 11.62 -0.28
N ARG A 337 -14.08 11.69 -1.62
CA ARG A 337 -14.44 12.89 -2.41
C ARG A 337 -15.95 13.09 -2.53
N SER A 338 -16.71 12.02 -2.78
CA SER A 338 -18.17 12.06 -2.87
C SER A 338 -18.88 12.34 -1.54
N ALA A 339 -18.24 12.05 -0.40
CA ALA A 339 -18.80 12.32 0.93
C ALA A 339 -18.99 13.82 1.25
N GLY A 340 -18.45 14.73 0.42
CA GLY A 340 -18.69 16.18 0.50
C GLY A 340 -19.89 16.68 -0.30
N HIS A 341 -20.58 15.82 -1.05
CA HIS A 341 -21.88 16.10 -1.66
C HIS A 341 -22.90 15.16 -1.01
N GLU A 342 -23.79 15.70 -0.18
CA GLU A 342 -24.99 14.98 0.22
C GLU A 342 -25.87 14.78 -1.01
N VAL A 343 -25.67 13.66 -1.72
CA VAL A 343 -26.64 13.22 -2.71
C VAL A 343 -27.79 12.60 -1.92
N HIS A 344 -28.89 13.33 -1.83
CA HIS A 344 -30.14 12.85 -1.25
C HIS A 344 -30.62 11.65 -2.09
N ILE A 345 -30.38 10.43 -1.61
CA ILE A 345 -30.91 9.23 -2.25
C ILE A 345 -32.38 9.12 -1.84
N ASP A 346 -33.30 9.29 -2.80
CA ASP A 346 -34.73 9.07 -2.57
C ASP A 346 -34.97 7.60 -2.20
N GLY A 347 -35.28 7.37 -0.91
CA GLY A 347 -35.53 6.03 -0.36
C GLY A 347 -36.64 5.27 -1.08
N LYS A 348 -37.54 5.97 -1.79
CA LYS A 348 -38.58 5.35 -2.61
C LYS A 348 -38.00 4.60 -3.81
N GLU A 349 -36.94 5.11 -4.44
CA GLU A 349 -36.34 4.50 -5.61
C GLU A 349 -35.57 3.22 -5.26
N VAL A 350 -34.85 3.24 -4.12
CA VAL A 350 -34.14 2.06 -3.59
C VAL A 350 -35.12 0.97 -3.15
N ALA A 351 -36.22 1.36 -2.50
CA ALA A 351 -37.28 0.43 -2.13
C ALA A 351 -37.96 -0.19 -3.35
N GLN A 352 -38.21 0.60 -4.41
CA GLN A 352 -38.81 0.12 -5.66
C GLN A 352 -37.88 -0.85 -6.40
N LYS A 353 -36.57 -0.55 -6.47
CA LYS A 353 -35.56 -1.46 -7.04
C LYS A 353 -35.50 -2.80 -6.28
N ARG A 354 -35.60 -2.78 -4.95
CA ARG A 354 -35.69 -4.00 -4.13
C ARG A 354 -36.96 -4.81 -4.42
N ARG A 355 -38.13 -4.16 -4.52
CA ARG A 355 -39.40 -4.83 -4.87
C ARG A 355 -39.35 -5.46 -6.28
N ASN A 356 -38.78 -4.75 -7.24
CA ASN A 356 -38.62 -5.23 -8.62
C ASN A 356 -37.68 -6.44 -8.69
N MET A 357 -36.63 -6.46 -7.87
CA MET A 357 -35.72 -7.61 -7.78
C MET A 357 -36.38 -8.85 -7.18
N VAL A 358 -37.20 -8.68 -6.12
CA VAL A 358 -37.92 -9.78 -5.47
C VAL A 358 -38.96 -10.38 -6.41
N THR A 359 -39.71 -9.53 -7.13
CA THR A 359 -40.69 -9.98 -8.13
C THR A 359 -40.02 -10.71 -9.31
N LEU A 360 -38.87 -10.23 -9.80
CA LEU A 360 -38.11 -10.92 -10.84
C LEU A 360 -37.61 -12.30 -10.37
N ARG A 361 -37.14 -12.40 -9.13
CA ARG A 361 -36.73 -13.68 -8.52
C ARG A 361 -37.91 -14.65 -8.41
N ARG A 362 -39.10 -14.17 -8.05
CA ARG A 362 -40.33 -14.98 -7.98
C ARG A 362 -40.72 -15.51 -9.36
N LYS A 363 -40.76 -14.65 -10.39
CA LYS A 363 -41.06 -15.05 -11.77
C LYS A 363 -40.10 -16.12 -12.30
N ARG A 364 -38.79 -15.96 -12.08
CA ARG A 364 -37.78 -16.97 -12.45
C ARG A 364 -37.97 -18.32 -11.74
N LYS A 365 -38.46 -18.30 -10.49
CA LYS A 365 -38.75 -19.53 -9.74
C LYS A 365 -39.99 -20.23 -10.28
N GLU A 366 -41.06 -19.48 -10.55
CA GLU A 366 -42.30 -19.98 -11.16
C GLU A 366 -42.05 -20.57 -12.55
N GLU A 367 -41.26 -19.90 -13.38
CA GLU A 367 -40.88 -20.37 -14.72
C GLU A 367 -40.09 -21.69 -14.67
N LYS A 368 -39.12 -21.81 -13.73
CA LYS A 368 -38.40 -23.07 -13.51
C LYS A 368 -39.33 -24.21 -13.08
N THR A 369 -40.33 -23.92 -12.26
CA THR A 369 -41.33 -24.93 -11.85
C THR A 369 -42.18 -25.36 -13.03
N ARG A 370 -42.68 -24.41 -13.85
CA ARG A 370 -43.45 -24.71 -15.06
C ARG A 370 -42.68 -25.57 -16.06
N LEU A 371 -41.39 -25.26 -16.29
CA LEU A 371 -40.52 -26.06 -17.15
C LEU A 371 -40.31 -27.49 -16.62
N ARG A 372 -40.23 -27.66 -15.30
CA ARG A 372 -40.13 -28.99 -14.67
C ARG A 372 -41.42 -29.78 -14.84
N ASP A 373 -42.58 -29.15 -14.70
CA ASP A 373 -43.87 -29.81 -14.87
C ASP A 373 -44.16 -30.16 -16.33
N GLN A 374 -43.80 -29.30 -17.29
CA GLN A 374 -43.85 -29.63 -18.72
C GLN A 374 -42.94 -30.82 -19.06
N ARG A 375 -41.73 -30.89 -18.50
CA ARG A 375 -40.84 -32.05 -18.67
C ARG A 375 -41.44 -33.33 -18.06
N ARG A 376 -42.10 -33.23 -16.90
CA ARG A 376 -42.80 -34.38 -16.28
C ARG A 376 -43.97 -34.87 -17.14
N LYS A 377 -44.78 -33.96 -17.69
CA LYS A 377 -45.88 -34.30 -18.60
C LYS A 377 -45.38 -34.95 -19.88
N ARG A 378 -44.33 -34.41 -20.52
CA ARG A 378 -43.68 -35.02 -21.70
C ARG A 378 -43.14 -36.43 -21.40
N LYS A 379 -42.50 -36.63 -20.24
CA LYS A 379 -42.04 -37.96 -19.82
C LYS A 379 -43.16 -38.96 -19.55
N LYS A 380 -44.33 -38.50 -19.08
CA LYS A 380 -45.52 -39.37 -18.91
C LYS A 380 -46.13 -39.75 -20.26
N GLN A 381 -46.22 -38.81 -21.21
CA GLN A 381 -46.69 -39.08 -22.58
C GLN A 381 -45.78 -40.07 -23.31
N MET A 382 -44.46 -39.99 -23.14
CA MET A 382 -43.50 -40.94 -23.72
C MET A 382 -43.50 -42.34 -23.04
N LYS A 383 -44.18 -42.52 -21.90
CA LYS A 383 -44.25 -43.80 -21.16
C LYS A 383 -45.62 -44.48 -21.23
N GLY A 384 -46.61 -43.85 -21.84
CA GLY A 384 -47.97 -44.37 -21.99
C GLY A 384 -48.34 -44.70 -23.44
N GLY A 385 -47.33 -44.86 -24.30
CA GLY A 385 -47.47 -45.33 -25.67
C GLY A 385 -46.57 -46.54 -25.88
N ASP A 386 -47.01 -47.67 -25.34
CA ASP A 386 -46.66 -49.05 -25.71
C ASP A 386 -47.91 -49.89 -25.42
#